data_AF-A0A418B271-F1
#
_entry.id   AF-A0A418B271-F1
#
_cell.length_a   1.000
_cell.length_b   1.000
_cell.length_c   1.000
_cell.angle_alpha   90.00
_cell.angle_beta   90.00
_cell.angle_gamma   90.00
#
_symmetry.space_group_name_H-M   'P 1'
#
loop_
_entity.id
_entity.type
_entity.pdbx_description
1 polymer ?
#
loop_
_entity_poly.entity_id
_entity_poly.type
_entity_poly.pdbx_seq_one_letter_code
_entity_poly.pdbx_strand_id
1 'polypeptide(L)'
;MVSTPRGDMFHCPPLHAWQRDDLIVKGKEACKMLVVNATTSDFNPVESVVQNARTGFHATIRRSNDMKDPQYKGFSAHTKVRASIDEVAGFFELDTPHKVQAYARVMGEVVLDKRTLYTLVERPIADDASQPLHYVSVEWLMVKMPFGFNTRDMCYLEVHIAFL
;
A
#
# COMPACT_ATOMS: atom_id res chain seq x y z
N MET A 1 15.64 22.95 16.17
CA MET A 1 15.62 21.91 15.14
C MET A 1 14.72 20.80 15.67
N VAL A 2 13.50 20.64 15.13
CA VAL A 2 12.56 19.61 15.61
C VAL A 2 13.03 18.27 15.06
N SER A 3 13.28 17.30 15.92
CA SER A 3 13.64 15.94 15.50
C SER A 3 12.47 15.32 14.74
N THR A 4 12.72 14.78 13.55
CA THR A 4 11.73 13.99 12.82
C THR A 4 11.32 12.77 13.64
N PRO A 5 10.02 12.44 13.74
CA PRO A 5 9.56 11.22 14.40
C PRO A 5 10.28 10.00 13.83
N ARG A 6 10.70 9.10 14.71
CA ARG A 6 11.29 7.79 14.36
C ARG A 6 10.32 6.70 14.79
N GLY A 7 10.34 5.58 14.07
CA GLY A 7 9.48 4.44 14.37
C GLY A 7 9.63 3.96 15.81
N ASP A 8 10.82 4.05 16.40
CA ASP A 8 11.11 3.63 17.79
C ASP A 8 10.32 4.39 18.86
N MET A 9 9.75 5.56 18.54
CA MET A 9 9.02 6.43 19.47
C MET A 9 7.58 5.99 19.76
N PHE A 10 7.02 5.08 18.97
CA PHE A 10 5.64 4.62 19.16
C PHE A 10 5.53 3.61 20.31
N HIS A 11 4.75 3.97 21.32
CA HIS A 11 4.30 3.06 22.37
C HIS A 11 2.89 2.56 22.02
N CYS A 12 2.79 1.26 21.71
CA CYS A 12 1.56 0.62 21.24
C CYS A 12 0.98 -0.29 22.35
N PRO A 13 0.13 0.22 23.27
CA PRO A 13 -0.53 -0.64 24.26
C PRO A 13 -1.47 -1.63 23.55
N PRO A 14 -1.73 -2.83 24.13
CA PRO A 14 -2.61 -3.80 23.52
C PRO A 14 -3.98 -3.21 23.19
N LEU A 15 -4.46 -3.46 21.97
CA LEU A 15 -5.81 -3.06 21.57
C LEU A 15 -6.85 -3.91 22.29
N HIS A 16 -7.99 -3.31 22.62
CA HIS A 16 -9.18 -4.07 22.99
C HIS A 16 -9.69 -4.88 21.79
N ALA A 17 -10.37 -6.00 22.06
CA ALA A 17 -10.93 -6.87 21.02
C ALA A 17 -11.82 -6.09 20.02
N TRP A 18 -12.70 -5.22 20.51
CA TRP A 18 -13.58 -4.42 19.66
C TRP A 18 -12.83 -3.44 18.75
N GLN A 19 -11.69 -2.89 19.18
CA GLN A 19 -10.86 -2.01 18.35
C GLN A 19 -10.18 -2.80 17.24
N ARG A 20 -9.68 -4.00 17.57
CA ARG A 20 -9.10 -4.92 16.60
C ARG A 20 -10.12 -5.29 15.53
N ASP A 21 -11.33 -5.67 15.95
CA ASP A 21 -12.40 -6.07 15.04
C ASP A 21 -12.85 -4.92 14.13
N ASP A 22 -13.04 -3.72 14.69
CA ASP A 22 -13.39 -2.51 13.92
C ASP A 22 -12.34 -2.18 12.85
N LEU A 23 -11.06 -2.25 13.20
CA LEU A 23 -9.96 -2.00 12.25
C LEU A 23 -9.90 -3.07 11.14
N ILE A 24 -10.14 -4.34 11.46
CA ILE A 24 -10.21 -5.42 10.46
C ILE A 24 -11.38 -5.18 9.50
N VAL A 25 -12.55 -4.81 10.02
CA VAL A 25 -13.73 -4.50 9.19
C VAL A 25 -13.45 -3.32 8.26
N LYS A 26 -12.85 -2.24 8.77
CA LYS A 26 -12.45 -1.08 7.96
C LYS A 26 -11.46 -1.45 6.86
N GLY A 27 -10.47 -2.28 7.17
CA GLY A 27 -9.50 -2.77 6.19
C GLY A 27 -10.16 -3.55 5.05
N LYS A 28 -11.09 -4.46 5.38
CA LYS A 28 -11.87 -5.23 4.39
C LYS A 28 -12.76 -4.34 3.53
N GLU A 29 -13.42 -3.34 4.12
CA GLU A 29 -14.23 -2.37 3.38
C GLU A 29 -13.38 -1.55 2.42
N ALA A 30 -12.22 -1.04 2.85
CA ALA A 30 -11.29 -0.30 2.01
C ALA A 30 -10.79 -1.14 0.82
N CYS A 31 -10.47 -2.41 1.05
CA CYS A 31 -10.10 -3.36 0.01
C CYS A 31 -11.19 -3.58 -1.03
N LYS A 32 -12.45 -3.75 -0.59
CA LYS A 32 -13.59 -3.85 -1.50
C LYS A 32 -13.75 -2.59 -2.34
N MET A 33 -13.64 -1.41 -1.72
CA MET A 33 -13.76 -0.13 -2.43
C MET A 33 -12.61 0.11 -3.40
N LEU A 34 -11.39 -0.36 -3.09
CA LEU A 34 -10.26 -0.31 -4.02
C LEU A 34 -10.57 -1.06 -5.32
N VAL A 35 -11.11 -2.29 -5.23
CA VAL A 35 -11.51 -3.08 -6.41
C VAL A 35 -12.59 -2.36 -7.20
N VAL A 36 -13.60 -1.81 -6.54
CA VAL A 36 -14.68 -1.04 -7.20
C VAL A 36 -14.13 0.19 -7.91
N ASN A 37 -13.29 0.98 -7.23
CA ASN A 37 -12.68 2.19 -7.80
C ASN A 37 -11.77 1.84 -8.99
N ALA A 38 -10.94 0.80 -8.88
CA ALA A 38 -10.04 0.37 -9.94
C ALA A 38 -10.80 -0.13 -11.17
N THR A 39 -11.76 -1.04 -10.99
CA THR A 39 -12.56 -1.59 -12.10
C THR A 39 -13.46 -0.55 -12.75
N THR A 40 -14.03 0.38 -11.98
CA THR A 40 -14.83 1.47 -12.55
C THR A 40 -13.95 2.43 -13.36
N SER A 41 -12.70 2.66 -12.91
CA SER A 41 -11.78 3.54 -13.61
C SER A 41 -11.37 3.03 -15.00
N ASP A 42 -11.51 1.74 -15.30
CA ASP A 42 -11.21 1.18 -16.63
C ASP A 42 -12.08 1.74 -17.75
N PHE A 43 -13.28 2.21 -17.41
CA PHE A 43 -14.19 2.85 -18.35
C PHE A 43 -13.85 4.33 -18.63
N ASN A 44 -12.94 4.92 -17.86
CA ASN A 44 -12.52 6.30 -18.06
C ASN A 44 -11.47 6.41 -19.18
N PRO A 45 -11.42 7.55 -19.89
CA PRO A 45 -10.38 7.78 -20.89
C PRO A 45 -8.99 7.78 -20.25
N VAL A 46 -7.99 7.34 -21.03
CA VAL A 46 -6.59 7.47 -20.64
C VAL A 46 -6.24 8.95 -20.57
N GLU A 47 -5.87 9.42 -19.38
CA GLU A 47 -5.44 10.80 -19.16
C GLU A 47 -4.00 11.00 -19.61
N SER A 48 -3.13 10.03 -19.34
CA SER A 48 -1.72 10.10 -19.71
C SER A 48 -1.07 8.73 -19.84
N VAL A 49 0.09 8.70 -20.49
CA VAL A 49 0.95 7.52 -20.59
C VAL A 49 2.32 7.89 -20.07
N VAL A 50 2.80 7.17 -19.06
CA VAL A 50 4.15 7.34 -18.52
C VAL A 50 5.01 6.22 -19.08
N GLN A 51 6.17 6.56 -19.63
CA GLN A 51 7.13 5.60 -20.16
C GLN A 51 8.48 5.78 -19.49
N ASN A 52 9.08 4.68 -19.06
CA ASN A 52 10.46 4.66 -18.59
C ASN A 52 11.41 4.67 -19.79
N ALA A 53 12.19 5.74 -19.94
CA ALA A 53 13.09 5.91 -21.08
C ALA A 53 14.18 4.83 -21.21
N ARG A 54 14.56 4.19 -20.09
CA ARG A 54 15.61 3.16 -20.07
C ARG A 54 15.09 1.77 -20.39
N THR A 55 13.94 1.40 -19.81
CA THR A 55 13.40 0.03 -19.92
C THR A 55 12.31 -0.10 -20.98
N GLY A 56 11.75 1.02 -21.45
CA GLY A 56 10.62 1.04 -22.37
C GLY A 56 9.28 0.62 -21.75
N PHE A 57 9.26 0.21 -20.47
CA PHE A 57 8.02 -0.07 -19.74
C PHE A 57 7.14 1.17 -19.72
N HIS A 58 5.84 0.98 -19.92
CA HIS A 58 4.88 2.07 -19.88
C HIS A 58 3.71 1.72 -18.96
N ALA A 59 3.11 2.76 -18.38
CA ALA A 59 1.87 2.68 -17.64
C ALA A 59 0.86 3.67 -18.23
N THR A 60 -0.39 3.24 -18.37
CA THR A 60 -1.51 4.14 -18.69
C THR A 60 -2.12 4.64 -17.40
N ILE A 61 -2.38 5.94 -17.30
CA ILE A 61 -2.99 6.56 -16.12
C ILE A 61 -4.37 7.06 -16.48
N ARG A 62 -5.35 6.74 -15.64
CA ARG A 62 -6.73 7.22 -15.73
C ARG A 62 -7.06 7.98 -14.47
N ARG A 63 -7.73 9.12 -14.63
CA ARG A 63 -8.36 9.83 -13.52
C ARG A 63 -9.62 9.10 -13.13
N SER A 64 -9.89 9.00 -11.83
CA SER A 64 -11.17 8.55 -11.31
C SER A 64 -11.61 9.44 -10.16
N ASN A 65 -12.87 9.32 -9.79
CA ASN A 65 -13.37 9.84 -8.53
C ASN A 65 -13.62 8.64 -7.62
N ASP A 66 -13.47 8.85 -6.31
CA ASP A 66 -13.86 7.81 -5.37
C ASP A 66 -15.36 7.53 -5.48
N MET A 67 -15.71 6.25 -5.53
CA MET A 67 -17.09 5.80 -5.77
C MET A 67 -18.00 6.00 -4.56
N LYS A 68 -17.45 6.14 -3.35
CA LYS A 68 -18.20 6.41 -2.13
C LYS A 68 -18.35 7.91 -1.90
N ASP A 69 -17.30 8.67 -2.16
CA ASP A 69 -17.29 10.13 -2.02
C ASP A 69 -16.62 10.80 -3.23
N PRO A 70 -17.43 11.21 -4.23
CA PRO A 70 -16.94 11.75 -5.50
C PRO A 70 -16.12 13.04 -5.39
N GLN A 71 -16.09 13.71 -4.23
CA GLN A 71 -15.24 14.88 -4.03
C GLN A 71 -13.75 14.51 -4.08
N TYR A 72 -13.41 13.28 -3.70
CA TYR A 72 -12.04 12.79 -3.74
C TYR A 72 -11.70 12.31 -5.14
N LYS A 73 -10.61 12.84 -5.67
CA LYS A 73 -10.06 12.45 -6.98
C LYS A 73 -8.97 11.41 -6.77
N GLY A 74 -9.05 10.32 -7.52
CA GLY A 74 -8.08 9.25 -7.55
C GLY A 74 -7.41 9.13 -8.92
N PHE A 75 -6.42 8.24 -8.97
CA PHE A 75 -5.77 7.82 -10.20
C PHE A 75 -5.60 6.31 -10.18
N SER A 76 -5.79 5.68 -11.34
CA SER A 76 -5.47 4.27 -11.56
C SER A 76 -4.40 4.17 -12.63
N ALA A 77 -3.31 3.46 -12.32
CA ALA A 77 -2.19 3.25 -13.24
C ALA A 77 -2.11 1.77 -13.64
N HIS A 78 -2.13 1.49 -14.94
CA HIS A 78 -2.14 0.13 -15.48
C HIS A 78 -0.85 -0.12 -16.25
N THR A 79 -0.11 -1.15 -15.86
CA THR A 79 1.13 -1.62 -16.52
C THR A 79 1.12 -3.14 -16.64
N LYS A 80 1.97 -3.68 -17.51
CA LYS A 80 2.18 -5.12 -17.66
C LYS A 80 3.58 -5.50 -17.21
N VAL A 81 3.66 -6.46 -16.31
CA VAL A 81 4.91 -7.03 -15.80
C VAL A 81 4.93 -8.53 -16.05
N ARG A 82 6.13 -9.10 -16.18
CA ARG A 82 6.33 -10.56 -16.27
C ARG A 82 6.60 -11.09 -14.87
N ALA A 83 5.54 -11.24 -14.07
CA ALA A 83 5.58 -11.75 -12.71
C ALA A 83 4.25 -12.43 -12.36
N SER A 84 4.28 -13.39 -11.44
CA SER A 84 3.07 -13.94 -10.82
C SER A 84 2.45 -12.95 -9.83
N ILE A 85 1.20 -13.19 -9.42
CA ILE A 85 0.54 -12.38 -8.39
C ILE A 85 1.31 -12.47 -7.07
N ASP A 86 1.82 -13.66 -6.72
CA ASP A 86 2.59 -13.87 -5.49
C ASP A 86 3.93 -13.12 -5.51
N GLU A 87 4.61 -13.07 -6.66
CA GLU A 87 5.85 -12.29 -6.82
C GLU A 87 5.57 -10.79 -6.66
N VAL A 88 4.46 -10.29 -7.21
CA VAL A 88 4.04 -8.89 -7.06
C VAL A 88 3.70 -8.61 -5.59
N ALA A 89 2.91 -9.46 -4.94
CA ALA A 89 2.56 -9.31 -3.53
C ALA A 89 3.81 -9.33 -2.63
N GLY A 90 4.73 -10.27 -2.88
CA GLY A 90 6.00 -10.39 -2.18
C GLY A 90 6.92 -9.18 -2.33
N PHE A 91 6.82 -8.43 -3.43
CA PHE A 91 7.52 -7.14 -3.59
C PHE A 91 6.96 -6.04 -2.68
N PHE A 92 5.64 -6.03 -2.42
CA PHE A 92 4.99 -5.06 -1.54
C PHE A 92 4.98 -5.49 -0.06
N GLU A 93 5.28 -6.75 0.23
CA GLU A 93 5.49 -7.24 1.59
C GLU A 93 6.84 -6.75 2.14
N LEU A 94 6.88 -5.53 2.67
CA LEU A 94 8.11 -4.87 3.16
C LEU A 94 8.55 -5.37 4.55
N ASP A 95 8.64 -6.69 4.73
CA ASP A 95 8.88 -7.39 6.01
C ASP A 95 10.37 -7.52 6.40
N THR A 96 11.28 -7.36 5.44
CA THR A 96 12.73 -7.50 5.65
C THR A 96 13.46 -6.23 5.22
N PRO A 97 14.61 -5.90 5.84
CA PRO A 97 15.43 -4.75 5.44
C PRO A 97 15.82 -4.77 3.95
N HIS A 98 16.05 -5.97 3.40
CA HIS A 98 16.35 -6.15 1.98
C HIS A 98 15.18 -5.76 1.09
N LYS A 99 13.96 -6.22 1.38
CA LYS A 99 12.76 -5.84 0.62
C LYS A 99 12.44 -4.34 0.75
N VAL A 100 12.58 -3.76 1.95
CA VAL A 100 12.45 -2.31 2.16
C VAL A 100 13.43 -1.54 1.28
N GLN A 101 14.71 -1.95 1.27
CA GLN A 101 15.73 -1.30 0.45
C GLN A 101 15.46 -1.45 -1.05
N ALA A 102 15.02 -2.63 -1.49
CA ALA A 102 14.67 -2.89 -2.89
C ALA A 102 13.48 -2.02 -3.32
N TYR A 103 12.43 -1.96 -2.50
CA TYR A 103 11.27 -1.09 -2.73
C TYR A 103 11.65 0.39 -2.78
N ALA A 104 12.46 0.85 -1.84
CA ALA A 104 12.96 2.23 -1.81
C ALA A 104 13.72 2.57 -3.10
N ARG A 105 14.60 1.70 -3.60
CA ARG A 105 15.33 1.92 -4.87
C ARG A 105 14.39 2.07 -6.07
N VAL A 106 13.29 1.33 -6.10
CA VAL A 106 12.28 1.42 -7.17
C VAL A 106 11.45 2.70 -7.04
N MET A 107 11.07 3.06 -5.82
CA MET A 107 10.23 4.22 -5.53
C MET A 107 11.00 5.54 -5.41
N GLY A 108 12.33 5.55 -5.63
CA GLY A 108 13.15 6.76 -5.55
C GLY A 108 13.47 7.24 -4.14
N GLU A 109 13.67 6.30 -3.21
CA GLU A 109 14.02 6.56 -1.80
C GLU A 109 12.98 7.41 -1.05
N VAL A 110 11.71 7.24 -1.43
CA VAL A 110 10.60 7.98 -0.83
C VAL A 110 10.33 7.54 0.61
N VAL A 111 10.49 6.27 0.96
CA VAL A 111 10.25 5.77 2.32
C VAL A 111 11.52 5.93 3.17
N LEU A 112 11.44 6.76 4.21
CA LEU A 112 12.54 7.07 5.13
C LEU A 112 12.56 6.16 6.36
N ASP A 113 11.40 5.75 6.84
CA ASP A 113 11.22 4.84 7.98
C ASP A 113 9.84 4.17 7.88
N LYS A 114 9.71 2.95 8.41
CA LYS A 114 8.45 2.20 8.45
C LYS A 114 8.40 1.33 9.71
N ARG A 115 7.23 1.27 10.34
CA ARG A 115 7.00 0.41 11.50
C ARG A 115 5.58 -0.16 11.52
N THR A 116 5.49 -1.48 11.68
CA THR A 116 4.24 -2.15 12.05
C THR A 116 3.92 -1.82 13.51
N LEU A 117 2.78 -1.16 13.73
CA LEU A 117 2.29 -0.78 15.06
C LEU A 117 1.47 -1.91 15.70
N TYR A 118 0.63 -2.58 14.90
CA TYR A 118 -0.18 -3.72 15.32
C TYR A 118 -0.37 -4.71 14.17
N THR A 119 -0.12 -5.99 14.42
CA THR A 119 -0.58 -7.07 13.53
C THR A 119 -1.98 -7.50 13.93
N LEU A 120 -2.97 -7.28 13.06
CA LEU A 120 -4.40 -7.55 13.30
C LEU A 120 -4.83 -8.91 12.76
N VAL A 121 -4.23 -9.35 11.67
CA VAL A 121 -4.38 -10.69 11.11
C VAL A 121 -2.99 -11.14 10.65
N GLU A 122 -2.51 -12.24 11.21
CA GLU A 122 -1.24 -12.86 10.82
C GLU A 122 -1.36 -13.48 9.44
N ARG A 123 -0.26 -13.46 8.67
CA ARG A 123 -0.19 -14.22 7.42
C ARG A 123 -0.30 -15.71 7.74
N PRO A 124 -1.09 -16.48 6.97
CA PRO A 124 -1.10 -17.93 7.15
C PRO A 124 0.31 -18.48 6.89
N ILE A 125 0.74 -19.42 7.73
CA ILE A 125 2.00 -20.14 7.53
C ILE A 125 1.84 -20.91 6.22
N ALA A 126 2.77 -20.71 5.29
CA ALA A 126 2.68 -21.29 3.96
C ALA A 126 2.69 -22.82 4.01
N ASP A 127 1.54 -23.45 3.79
CA ASP A 127 1.39 -24.80 3.26
C ASP A 127 0.85 -24.73 1.82
N ASP A 128 0.88 -25.83 1.07
CA ASP A 128 0.43 -25.90 -0.33
C ASP A 128 -1.06 -25.50 -0.53
N ALA A 129 -1.82 -25.33 0.55
CA ALA A 129 -3.22 -24.90 0.57
C ALA A 129 -3.43 -23.47 1.09
N SER A 130 -2.35 -22.79 1.50
CA SER A 130 -2.43 -21.48 2.15
C SER A 130 -2.90 -20.40 1.18
N GLN A 131 -3.72 -19.47 1.67
CA GLN A 131 -4.02 -18.22 0.99
C GLN A 131 -2.97 -17.18 1.46
N PRO A 132 -1.79 -17.05 0.82
CA PRO A 132 -0.68 -16.22 1.32
C PRO A 132 -1.02 -14.73 1.43
N LEU A 133 -2.12 -14.33 0.80
CA LEU A 133 -2.63 -12.97 0.75
C LEU A 133 -3.74 -12.74 1.78
N HIS A 134 -3.63 -13.18 3.03
CA HIS A 134 -4.57 -12.76 4.09
C HIS A 134 -3.79 -12.14 5.25
N TYR A 135 -3.67 -10.82 5.24
CA TYR A 135 -2.91 -10.04 6.21
C TYR A 135 -3.60 -8.70 6.46
N VAL A 136 -3.64 -8.28 7.72
CA VAL A 136 -4.13 -6.96 8.12
C VAL A 136 -3.23 -6.43 9.22
N SER A 137 -2.73 -5.21 9.06
CA SER A 137 -1.91 -4.54 10.06
C SER A 137 -2.17 -3.04 10.11
N VAL A 138 -1.81 -2.44 11.23
CA VAL A 138 -1.68 -0.99 11.37
C VAL A 138 -0.22 -0.64 11.18
N GLU A 139 0.06 0.17 10.18
CA GLU A 139 1.41 0.55 9.76
C GLU A 139 1.59 2.05 9.93
N TRP A 140 2.81 2.43 10.30
CA TRP A 140 3.28 3.80 10.23
C TRP A 140 4.44 3.89 9.25
N LEU A 141 4.46 4.95 8.43
CA LEU A 141 5.59 5.23 7.56
C LEU A 141 5.93 6.71 7.53
N MET A 142 7.19 7.00 7.27
CA MET A 142 7.72 8.33 7.01
C MET A 142 8.11 8.44 5.54
N VAL A 143 7.57 9.43 4.83
CA VAL A 143 7.89 9.69 3.42
C VAL A 143 8.62 11.02 3.21
N LYS A 144 9.69 10.94 2.42
CA LYS A 144 10.33 12.10 1.81
C LYS A 144 9.44 12.63 0.70
N MET A 145 8.98 13.85 0.85
CA MET A 145 8.21 14.53 -0.18
C MET A 145 9.15 15.16 -1.22
N PRO A 146 8.77 15.21 -2.50
CA PRO A 146 9.58 15.85 -3.54
C PRO A 146 9.63 17.38 -3.35
N PHE A 147 10.48 18.08 -4.11
CA PHE A 147 10.44 19.55 -4.34
C PHE A 147 10.25 20.47 -3.11
N GLY A 148 11.11 20.35 -2.09
CA GLY A 148 11.12 21.31 -0.97
C GLY A 148 9.90 21.22 -0.03
N PHE A 149 9.00 20.26 -0.27
CA PHE A 149 7.95 19.94 0.69
C PHE A 149 8.55 19.25 1.91
N ASN A 150 8.00 19.57 3.08
CA ASN A 150 8.39 18.89 4.32
C ASN A 150 8.05 17.41 4.22
N THR A 151 8.95 16.59 4.77
CA THR A 151 8.72 15.18 5.08
C THR A 151 7.36 15.00 5.78
N ARG A 152 6.63 13.94 5.42
CA ARG A 152 5.32 13.60 5.99
C ARG A 152 5.35 12.21 6.58
N ASP A 153 4.62 12.02 7.67
CA ASP A 153 4.32 10.70 8.18
C ASP A 153 2.84 10.33 7.96
N MET A 154 2.57 9.04 7.96
CA MET A 154 1.23 8.48 7.75
C MET A 154 1.03 7.27 8.65
N CYS A 155 -0.16 7.12 9.20
CA CYS A 155 -0.62 5.91 9.87
C CYS A 155 -1.78 5.33 9.06
N TYR A 156 -1.69 4.07 8.64
CA TYR A 156 -2.64 3.47 7.71
C TYR A 156 -2.85 1.98 7.99
N LEU A 157 -3.92 1.42 7.43
CA LEU A 157 -4.15 -0.03 7.43
C LEU A 157 -3.51 -0.64 6.18
N GLU A 158 -2.59 -1.58 6.38
CA GLU A 158 -2.06 -2.40 5.29
C GLU A 158 -2.83 -3.72 5.24
N VAL A 159 -3.39 -4.00 4.06
CA VAL A 159 -4.31 -5.13 3.85
C VAL A 159 -3.88 -5.89 2.61
N HIS A 160 -3.66 -7.19 2.76
CA HIS A 160 -3.42 -8.11 1.66
C HIS A 160 -4.58 -9.10 1.68
N ILE A 161 -5.34 -9.16 0.58
CA ILE A 161 -6.50 -10.05 0.37
C ILE A 161 -6.42 -10.58 -1.06
N ALA A 162 -6.53 -11.91 -1.24
CA ALA A 162 -6.79 -12.49 -2.55
C ALA A 162 -8.25 -12.23 -2.93
N PHE A 163 -8.47 -11.55 -4.05
CA PHE A 163 -9.79 -11.43 -4.66
C PHE A 163 -9.88 -12.51 -5.74
N LEU A 164 -10.59 -13.59 -5.47
CA LEU A 164 -10.98 -14.63 -6.43
C LEU A 164 -12.45 -14.48 -6.76
#